data_AF-A0A7T1MPJ0-F1
#
_entry.id   AF-A0A7T1MPJ0-F1
#
_cell.length_a   1.000
_cell.length_b   1.000
_cell.length_c   1.000
_cell.angle_alpha   90.00
_cell.angle_beta   90.00
_cell.angle_gamma   90.00
#
_symmetry.space_group_name_H-M   'P 1'
#
loop_
_entity.id
_entity.type
_entity.pdbx_description
1 polymer ?
#
loop_
_entity_poly.entity_id
_entity_poly.type
_entity_poly.pdbx_seq_one_letter_code
_entity_poly.pdbx_strand_id
1 'polypeptide(L)'
;MASSPSEHEIQQRIRLACGRGPVRLWRNNTGALVDQQGRFVRFGLCKGSSDLIGLRSVVVTPEMVGQRIAQFVALEIKTDCGTVSPEQRAFLQLVQQLGGLGAVCRSIAEAQAVLGLDAMAGSGQ
;
A
#
# COMPACT_ATOMS: atom_id res chain seq x y z
N MET A 1 30.40 0.28 -2.08
CA MET A 1 29.17 0.33 -1.22
C MET A 1 27.98 0.24 -2.14
N ALA A 2 26.99 -0.61 -1.85
CA ALA A 2 25.76 -0.64 -2.65
C ALA A 2 24.99 0.67 -2.44
N SER A 3 24.43 1.25 -3.50
CA SER A 3 23.57 2.43 -3.40
C SER A 3 22.28 2.09 -2.63
N SER A 4 21.79 3.01 -1.80
CA SER A 4 20.49 2.84 -1.15
C SER A 4 19.37 2.66 -2.20
N PRO A 5 18.41 1.75 -1.96
CA PRO A 5 17.36 1.45 -2.93
C PRO A 5 16.42 2.66 -3.11
N SER A 6 15.93 2.85 -4.34
CA SER A 6 14.91 3.88 -4.63
C SER A 6 13.53 3.49 -4.09
N GLU A 7 12.62 4.46 -3.94
CA GLU A 7 11.21 4.17 -3.57
C GLU A 7 10.57 3.21 -4.56
N HIS A 8 10.83 3.37 -5.86
CA HIS A 8 10.33 2.47 -6.89
C HIS A 8 10.82 1.03 -6.69
N GLU A 9 12.08 0.85 -6.34
CA GLU A 9 12.66 -0.46 -6.09
C GLU A 9 12.07 -1.12 -4.82
N ILE A 10 11.96 -0.35 -3.72
CA ILE A 10 11.30 -0.80 -2.49
C ILE A 10 9.85 -1.22 -2.78
N GLN A 11 9.13 -0.41 -3.55
CA GLN A 11 7.75 -0.65 -3.94
C GLN A 11 7.60 -1.97 -4.72
N GLN A 12 8.46 -2.23 -5.72
CA GLN A 12 8.40 -3.50 -6.47
C GLN A 12 8.72 -4.70 -5.57
N ARG A 13 9.72 -4.58 -4.70
CA ARG A 13 10.10 -5.63 -3.75
C ARG A 13 8.94 -5.97 -2.80
N ILE A 14 8.28 -4.96 -2.22
CA ILE A 14 7.09 -5.14 -1.37
C ILE A 14 5.96 -5.79 -2.16
N ARG A 15 5.65 -5.30 -3.37
CA ARG A 15 4.56 -5.84 -4.18
C ARG A 15 4.74 -7.34 -4.48
N LEU A 16 5.95 -7.76 -4.83
CA LEU A 16 6.26 -9.16 -5.11
C LEU A 16 6.25 -10.02 -3.83
N ALA A 17 6.80 -9.51 -2.74
CA ALA A 17 6.88 -10.24 -1.49
C ALA A 17 5.51 -10.42 -0.81
N CYS A 18 4.65 -9.39 -0.86
CA CYS A 18 3.42 -9.30 -0.07
C CYS A 18 2.13 -9.45 -0.91
N GLY A 19 2.18 -9.35 -2.24
CA GLY A 19 1.00 -9.38 -3.12
C GLY A 19 0.42 -10.78 -3.38
N ARG A 20 0.49 -11.70 -2.42
CA ARG A 20 0.12 -13.12 -2.53
C ARG A 20 -0.66 -13.60 -1.29
N GLY A 21 -1.10 -14.87 -1.33
CA GLY A 21 -1.87 -15.46 -0.23
C GLY A 21 -3.18 -14.71 0.02
N PRO A 22 -3.46 -14.21 1.24
CA PRO A 22 -4.66 -13.44 1.53
C PRO A 22 -4.61 -12.00 0.99
N VAL A 23 -3.46 -11.53 0.47
CA VAL A 23 -3.29 -10.14 0.03
C VAL A 23 -3.12 -10.08 -1.49
N ARG A 24 -3.67 -9.04 -2.14
CA ARG A 24 -3.36 -8.66 -3.52
C ARG A 24 -3.00 -7.18 -3.53
N LEU A 25 -1.82 -6.85 -4.08
CA LEU A 25 -1.32 -5.49 -4.20
C LEU A 25 -1.12 -5.14 -5.67
N TRP A 26 -1.60 -3.96 -6.05
CA TRP A 26 -1.42 -3.36 -7.36
C TRP A 26 -0.64 -2.06 -7.23
N ARG A 27 0.16 -1.76 -8.25
CA ARG A 27 0.77 -0.44 -8.38
C ARG A 27 -0.29 0.57 -8.79
N ASN A 28 -0.40 1.63 -8.00
CA ASN A 28 -1.19 2.81 -8.34
C ASN A 28 -0.32 3.79 -9.13
N ASN A 29 -0.49 3.85 -10.45
CA ASN A 29 0.23 4.82 -11.27
C ASN A 29 -0.44 6.19 -11.12
N THR A 30 0.12 7.04 -10.27
CA THR A 30 -0.32 8.43 -10.09
C THR A 30 0.44 9.37 -11.02
N GLY A 31 -0.18 10.48 -11.40
CA GLY A 31 0.45 11.49 -12.24
C GLY A 31 -0.53 12.15 -13.19
N ALA A 32 0.00 12.85 -14.19
CA ALA A 32 -0.80 13.45 -15.24
C ALA A 32 -0.05 13.43 -16.57
N LEU A 33 -0.80 13.34 -17.66
CA LEU A 33 -0.26 13.54 -19.01
C LEU A 33 -1.29 14.27 -19.87
N VAL A 34 -0.81 14.83 -20.97
CA VAL A 34 -1.68 15.31 -22.05
C VAL A 34 -1.83 14.17 -23.05
N ASP A 35 -3.06 13.75 -23.32
CA ASP A 35 -3.32 12.65 -24.24
C ASP A 35 -3.10 13.08 -25.70
N GLN A 36 -3.22 12.13 -26.64
CA GLN A 36 -3.01 12.40 -28.06
C GLN A 36 -4.02 13.42 -28.66
N GLN A 37 -5.13 13.68 -27.97
CA GLN A 37 -6.15 14.66 -28.36
C GLN A 37 -5.94 16.02 -27.68
N GLY A 38 -4.84 16.21 -26.94
CA GLY A 38 -4.54 17.44 -26.22
C GLY A 38 -5.27 17.57 -24.88
N ARG A 39 -5.95 16.52 -24.38
CA ARG A 39 -6.68 16.59 -23.11
C ARG A 39 -5.75 16.31 -21.95
N PHE A 40 -5.81 17.15 -20.92
CA PHE A 40 -5.08 16.94 -19.67
C PHE A 40 -5.79 15.88 -18.82
N VAL A 41 -5.12 14.76 -18.56
CA VAL A 41 -5.65 13.64 -17.78
C VAL A 41 -4.80 13.43 -16.54
N ARG A 42 -5.44 13.39 -15.36
CA ARG A 42 -4.83 12.94 -14.10
C ARG A 42 -5.21 11.48 -13.85
N PHE A 43 -4.23 10.67 -13.43
CA PHE A 43 -4.44 9.27 -13.07
C PHE A 43 -4.13 9.01 -11.60
N GLY A 44 -4.49 7.81 -11.18
CA GLY A 44 -4.51 7.38 -9.78
C GLY A 44 -5.90 7.55 -9.17
N LEU A 45 -6.05 7.14 -7.92
CA LEU A 45 -7.34 7.24 -7.22
C LEU A 45 -7.68 8.68 -6.83
N CYS A 46 -6.68 9.40 -6.30
CA CYS A 46 -6.76 10.82 -5.96
C CYS A 46 -5.35 11.40 -5.75
N LYS A 47 -5.25 12.73 -5.59
CA LYS A 47 -3.99 13.37 -5.20
C LYS A 47 -3.56 12.86 -3.82
N GLY A 48 -2.34 12.32 -3.74
CA GLY A 48 -1.81 11.73 -2.50
C GLY A 48 -2.21 10.27 -2.27
N SER A 49 -2.94 9.63 -3.19
CA SER A 49 -3.21 8.19 -3.08
C SER A 49 -1.91 7.38 -3.12
N SER A 50 -1.84 6.35 -2.27
CA SER A 50 -0.64 5.56 -2.02
C SER A 50 -0.11 4.79 -3.23
N ASP A 51 1.19 4.51 -3.24
CA ASP A 51 1.87 3.83 -4.35
C ASP A 51 1.39 2.40 -4.59
N LEU A 52 1.08 1.67 -3.52
CA LEU A 52 0.47 0.35 -3.56
C LEU A 52 -0.94 0.41 -2.97
N ILE A 53 -1.90 -0.09 -3.74
CA ILE A 53 -3.28 -0.27 -3.31
C ILE A 53 -3.66 -1.73 -3.44
N GLY A 54 -4.63 -2.19 -2.64
CA GLY A 54 -4.91 -3.61 -2.62
C GLY A 54 -6.11 -4.01 -1.80
N LEU A 55 -6.25 -5.32 -1.70
CA LEU A 55 -7.20 -5.97 -0.82
C LEU A 55 -6.47 -6.97 0.07
N ARG A 56 -6.92 -7.10 1.31
CA ARG A 56 -6.57 -8.18 2.22
C ARG A 56 -7.83 -8.97 2.54
N SER A 57 -7.79 -10.28 2.38
CA SER A 57 -8.84 -11.18 2.88
C SER A 57 -8.57 -11.49 4.35
N VAL A 58 -9.61 -11.42 5.18
CA VAL A 58 -9.58 -11.83 6.59
C VAL A 58 -10.85 -12.63 6.86
N VAL A 59 -10.74 -13.62 7.74
CA VAL A 59 -11.92 -14.30 8.29
C VAL A 59 -12.44 -13.43 9.43
N VAL A 60 -13.71 -13.03 9.34
CA VAL A 60 -14.36 -12.23 10.39
C VAL A 60 -14.53 -13.10 11.63
N THR A 61 -14.01 -12.64 12.77
CA THR A 61 -14.16 -13.31 14.07
C THR A 61 -15.28 -12.67 14.89
N PRO A 62 -15.80 -13.34 15.94
CA PRO A 62 -16.81 -12.74 16.82
C PRO A 62 -16.40 -11.39 17.40
N GLU A 63 -15.13 -11.21 17.73
CA GLU A 63 -14.58 -9.95 18.30
C GLU A 63 -14.61 -8.80 17.28
N MET A 64 -14.65 -9.12 15.99
CA MET A 64 -14.75 -8.14 14.89
C MET A 64 -16.20 -7.68 14.63
N VAL A 65 -17.20 -8.37 15.18
CA VAL A 65 -18.61 -8.02 14.98
C VAL A 65 -18.89 -6.65 15.61
N GLY A 66 -19.46 -5.74 14.82
CA GLY A 66 -19.71 -4.35 15.22
C GLY A 66 -18.56 -3.39 14.94
N GLN A 67 -17.39 -3.88 14.48
CA GLN A 67 -16.29 -3.03 14.04
C GLN A 67 -16.47 -2.55 12.59
N ARG A 68 -15.91 -1.37 12.28
CA ARG A 68 -15.78 -0.90 10.89
C ARG A 68 -14.56 -1.56 10.25
N ILE A 69 -14.78 -2.17 9.09
CA ILE A 69 -13.71 -2.82 8.33
C ILE A 69 -13.86 -2.42 6.86
N ALA A 70 -12.77 -1.89 6.32
CA ALA A 70 -12.54 -1.85 4.88
C ALA A 70 -11.41 -2.84 4.61
N GLN A 71 -11.68 -3.86 3.79
CA GLN A 71 -10.64 -4.81 3.37
C GLN A 71 -9.63 -4.20 2.38
N PHE A 72 -9.59 -2.87 2.29
CA PHE A 72 -8.74 -2.07 1.44
C PHE A 72 -7.38 -1.83 2.09
N VAL A 73 -6.34 -1.94 1.28
CA VAL A 73 -4.95 -1.71 1.66
C VAL A 73 -4.40 -0.51 0.90
N ALA A 74 -3.70 0.37 1.58
CA ALA A 74 -2.96 1.51 1.04
C ALA A 74 -1.57 1.60 1.69
N LEU A 75 -0.52 1.31 0.92
CA LEU A 75 0.87 1.41 1.38
C LEU A 75 1.59 2.51 0.59
N GLU A 76 1.96 3.57 1.30
CA GLU A 76 2.80 4.65 0.79
C GLU A 76 4.26 4.29 0.98
N ILE A 77 5.05 4.29 -0.08
CA ILE A 77 6.42 3.81 -0.06
C ILE A 77 7.39 4.97 0.07
N LYS A 78 8.31 4.87 1.03
CA LYS A 78 9.37 5.85 1.23
C LYS A 78 10.73 5.18 1.37
N THR A 79 11.78 5.85 0.93
CA THR A 79 13.16 5.51 1.36
C THR A 79 13.34 5.81 2.84
N ASP A 80 14.43 5.44 3.49
CA ASP A 80 14.65 5.76 4.92
C ASP A 80 14.52 7.25 5.27
N CYS A 81 14.91 8.14 4.35
CA CYS A 81 14.82 9.59 4.52
C CYS A 81 13.60 10.22 3.82
N GLY A 82 12.77 9.43 3.12
CA GLY A 82 11.62 9.93 2.38
C GLY A 82 10.55 10.54 3.29
N THR A 83 10.02 11.69 2.89
CA THR A 83 8.98 12.41 3.63
C THR A 83 7.61 12.16 3.03
N VAL A 84 6.59 12.14 3.89
CA VAL A 84 5.19 11.92 3.51
C VAL A 84 4.50 13.27 3.38
N SER A 85 3.91 13.55 2.22
CA SER A 85 3.23 14.83 1.98
C SER A 85 1.97 14.97 2.84
N PRO A 86 1.46 16.19 3.04
CA PRO A 86 0.18 16.40 3.73
C PRO A 86 -0.99 15.64 3.08
N GLU A 87 -1.05 15.60 1.75
CA GLU A 87 -2.12 14.88 1.02
C GLU A 87 -2.02 13.37 1.18
N GLN A 88 -0.80 12.81 1.15
CA GLN A 88 -0.56 11.39 1.39
C GLN A 88 -0.96 10.99 2.80
N ARG A 89 -0.62 11.83 3.78
CA ARG A 89 -1.04 11.64 5.18
C ARG A 89 -2.57 11.65 5.32
N ALA A 90 -3.23 12.63 4.69
CA ALA A 90 -4.69 12.73 4.73
C ALA A 90 -5.37 11.50 4.10
N PHE A 91 -4.84 11.01 2.97
CA PHE A 91 -5.33 9.79 2.33
C PHE A 91 -5.20 8.56 3.24
N LEU A 92 -4.02 8.35 3.84
CA LEU A 92 -3.80 7.24 4.77
C LEU A 92 -4.72 7.31 5.99
N GLN A 93 -4.91 8.51 6.56
CA GLN A 93 -5.82 8.73 7.67
C GLN A 93 -7.27 8.40 7.31
N LEU A 94 -7.73 8.82 6.14
CA LEU A 94 -9.07 8.49 5.64
C LEU A 94 -9.28 6.98 5.54
N VAL A 95 -8.31 6.27 4.95
CA VAL A 95 -8.37 4.80 4.82
C VAL A 95 -8.48 4.16 6.21
N GLN A 96 -7.63 4.56 7.16
CA GLN A 96 -7.65 4.04 8.53
C GLN A 96 -8.98 4.33 9.25
N GLN A 97 -9.50 5.55 9.15
CA GLN A 97 -10.76 5.96 9.79
C GLN A 97 -11.96 5.15 9.30
N LEU A 98 -11.95 4.70 8.05
CA LEU A 98 -12.99 3.86 7.47
C LEU A 98 -12.78 2.36 7.73
N GLY A 99 -11.78 1.99 8.53
CA GLY A 99 -11.47 0.61 8.89
C GLY A 99 -10.53 -0.10 7.91
N GLY A 100 -9.85 0.64 7.04
CA GLY A 100 -8.85 0.13 6.11
C GLY A 100 -7.44 0.09 6.66
N LEU A 101 -6.54 -0.58 5.94
CA LEU A 101 -5.12 -0.64 6.28
C LEU A 101 -4.34 0.42 5.49
N GLY A 102 -4.12 1.57 6.12
CA GLY A 102 -3.23 2.62 5.60
C GLY A 102 -1.90 2.61 6.35
N ALA A 103 -0.76 2.59 5.65
CA ALA A 103 0.54 2.77 6.29
C ALA A 103 1.60 3.37 5.35
N VAL A 104 2.66 3.89 5.97
CA VAL A 104 3.92 4.20 5.29
C VAL A 104 4.82 2.99 5.47
N CYS A 105 5.46 2.52 4.40
CA CYS A 105 6.39 1.40 4.46
C CYS A 105 7.71 1.76 3.77
N ARG A 106 8.81 1.41 4.43
CA ARG A 106 10.19 1.64 3.96
C ARG A 106 10.93 0.34 3.65
N SER A 107 10.32 -0.80 4.00
CA SER A 107 10.90 -2.13 3.78
C SER A 107 9.83 -3.20 3.58
N ILE A 108 10.27 -4.38 3.12
CA ILE A 108 9.42 -5.59 3.05
C ILE A 108 8.93 -5.97 4.45
N ALA A 109 9.81 -5.93 5.45
CA ALA A 109 9.50 -6.33 6.82
C ALA A 109 8.40 -5.44 7.44
N GLU A 110 8.48 -4.12 7.24
CA GLU A 110 7.42 -3.21 7.68
C GLU A 110 6.09 -3.49 6.98
N ALA A 111 6.11 -3.69 5.66
CA ALA A 111 4.90 -4.02 4.92
C ALA A 111 4.28 -5.35 5.38
N GLN A 112 5.09 -6.37 5.66
CA GLN A 112 4.63 -7.64 6.21
C GLN A 112 3.98 -7.46 7.59
N ALA A 113 4.61 -6.69 8.48
CA ALA A 113 4.06 -6.39 9.80
C ALA A 113 2.70 -5.67 9.71
N VAL A 114 2.60 -4.64 8.86
CA VAL A 114 1.33 -3.92 8.62
C VAL A 114 0.24 -4.84 8.08
N LEU A 115 0.61 -5.75 7.18
CA LEU A 115 -0.34 -6.68 6.54
C LEU A 115 -0.68 -7.88 7.43
N GLY A 116 -0.05 -8.02 8.60
CA GLY A 116 -0.17 -9.20 9.45
C GLY A 116 0.25 -10.48 8.72
N LEU A 117 1.31 -10.39 7.92
CA LEU A 117 1.93 -11.52 7.24
C LEU A 117 3.15 -11.95 8.06
N ASP A 118 3.05 -13.04 8.81
CA ASP A 118 4.20 -13.60 9.51
C ASP A 118 5.24 -14.12 8.50
N ALA A 119 6.53 -13.92 8.79
CA ALA A 119 7.63 -14.40 7.97
C ALA A 119 7.70 -15.94 7.83
N MET A 120 6.87 -16.68 8.57
CA MET A 120 6.93 -18.15 8.69
C MET A 120 5.75 -18.92 8.04
N ALA A 121 4.79 -18.25 7.39
CA ALA A 121 3.66 -18.94 6.74
C ALA A 121 3.98 -19.46 5.31
N GLY A 122 5.25 -19.75 5.02
CA GLY A 122 5.73 -20.21 3.71
C GLY A 122 6.28 -21.64 3.68
N SER A 123 6.45 -22.29 4.82
CA SER A 123 6.77 -23.73 4.89
C SER A 123 5.50 -24.51 5.14
N GLY A 124 4.64 -24.60 4.13
CA GLY A 124 3.48 -25.47 4.11
C GLY A 124 3.64 -26.50 3.00
N GLN A 125 3.88 -27.75 3.44
CA GLN A 125 3.47 -29.04 2.86
C GLN A 125 3.50 -29.20 1.33
#